data_AF-A0ABD0QWP5-F1
#
_entry.id   AF-A0ABD0QWP5-F1
#
_cell.length_a   1.000
_cell.length_b   1.000
_cell.length_c   1.000
_cell.angle_alpha   90.00
_cell.angle_beta   90.00
_cell.angle_gamma   90.00
#
_symmetry.space_group_name_H-M   'P 1'
#
loop_
_entity.id
_entity.type
_entity.pdbx_description
1 polymer ?
#
loop_
_entity_poly.entity_id
_entity_poly.type
_entity_poly.pdbx_seq_one_letter_code
_entity_poly.pdbx_strand_id
1 'polypeptide(L)'
;MFFKVEVRDDLQASDMLNVIKEFAERDHSQMDAFVCCILSHGKKGSVLGTDGIPVPISEFTRLFAECRTLVKKPKIFFIQACQDKEAQKGVLMADGQEKTTEQGTFEEDSHTAALHSVHKDADFLIGIATVESYKSFRHVKDGSFFIQELCKQLE
;
A
#
# COMPACT_ATOMS: atom_id res chain seq x y z
N MET A 1 -10.45 16.43 1.68
CA MET A 1 -10.91 15.01 1.65
C MET A 1 -11.83 14.76 2.83
N PHE A 2 -12.89 13.96 2.67
CA PHE A 2 -13.93 13.74 3.71
C PHE A 2 -13.87 12.33 4.30
N PHE A 3 -12.72 11.92 4.85
CA PHE A 3 -12.57 10.63 5.53
C PHE A 3 -12.81 10.76 7.04
N LYS A 4 -13.46 9.74 7.62
CA LYS A 4 -13.44 9.53 9.06
C LYS A 4 -12.11 8.86 9.43
N VAL A 5 -11.21 9.62 10.06
CA VAL A 5 -9.88 9.13 10.44
C VAL A 5 -9.91 8.47 11.81
N GLU A 6 -9.38 7.26 11.92
CA GLU A 6 -9.18 6.55 13.18
C GLU A 6 -7.71 6.14 13.30
N VAL A 7 -7.06 6.59 14.38
CA VAL A 7 -5.63 6.34 14.65
C VAL A 7 -5.48 5.23 15.69
N ARG A 8 -4.45 4.41 15.53
CA ARG A 8 -4.02 3.38 16.48
C ARG A 8 -2.50 3.44 16.58
N ASP A 9 -1.99 3.71 17.77
CA ASP A 9 -0.57 3.94 18.01
C ASP A 9 0.09 2.72 18.67
N ASP A 10 1.36 2.48 18.32
CA ASP A 10 2.27 1.57 19.01
C ASP A 10 1.78 0.13 19.23
N LEU A 11 1.10 -0.44 18.24
CA LEU A 11 0.54 -1.79 18.28
C LEU A 11 1.61 -2.90 18.21
N GLN A 12 1.41 -3.96 18.99
CA GLN A 12 2.11 -5.25 18.80
C GLN A 12 1.55 -5.97 17.56
N ALA A 13 2.29 -6.95 17.03
CA ALA A 13 1.88 -7.65 15.80
C ALA A 13 0.49 -8.30 15.91
N SER A 14 0.15 -8.88 17.06
CA SER A 14 -1.18 -9.44 17.32
C SER A 14 -2.28 -8.38 17.30
N ASP A 15 -2.00 -7.20 17.86
CA ASP A 15 -2.96 -6.10 17.94
C ASP A 15 -3.19 -5.47 16.57
N MET A 16 -2.15 -5.38 15.74
CA MET A 16 -2.29 -4.97 14.33
C MET A 16 -3.29 -5.87 13.59
N LEU A 17 -3.16 -7.20 13.74
CA LEU A 17 -4.06 -8.17 13.10
C LEU A 17 -5.50 -8.04 13.64
N ASN A 18 -5.65 -7.88 14.95
CA ASN A 18 -6.96 -7.68 15.58
C ASN A 18 -7.66 -6.42 15.07
N VAL A 19 -6.93 -5.30 15.01
CA VAL A 19 -7.44 -4.02 14.50
C VAL A 19 -7.86 -4.16 13.04
N ILE A 20 -7.02 -4.74 12.19
CA ILE A 20 -7.33 -4.90 10.76
C ILE A 20 -8.55 -5.78 10.56
N LYS A 21 -8.67 -6.85 11.33
CA LYS A 21 -9.86 -7.71 11.34
C LYS A 21 -11.11 -6.92 11.76
N GLU A 22 -11.03 -6.16 12.85
CA GLU A 22 -12.12 -5.29 13.31
C GLU A 22 -12.58 -4.35 12.18
N PHE A 23 -11.66 -3.68 11.48
CA PHE A 23 -12.01 -2.78 10.38
C PHE A 23 -12.60 -3.51 9.17
N ALA A 24 -12.08 -4.69 8.81
CA ALA A 24 -12.60 -5.48 7.70
C ALA A 24 -14.03 -6.01 7.95
N GLU A 25 -14.39 -6.24 9.22
CA GLU A 25 -15.71 -6.74 9.64
C GLU A 25 -16.77 -5.63 9.79
N ARG A 26 -16.39 -4.35 9.72
CA ARG A 26 -17.35 -3.24 9.77
C ARG A 26 -18.22 -3.18 8.52
N ASP A 27 -19.40 -2.58 8.66
CA ASP A 27 -20.26 -2.26 7.51
C ASP A 27 -19.77 -0.99 6.81
N HIS A 28 -19.27 -1.16 5.58
CA HIS A 28 -18.81 -0.08 4.71
C HIS A 28 -19.84 0.31 3.64
N SER A 29 -21.09 -0.16 3.74
CA SER A 29 -22.10 0.04 2.69
C SER A 29 -22.34 1.51 2.36
N GLN A 30 -22.26 2.40 3.37
CA GLN A 30 -22.44 3.84 3.25
C GLN A 30 -21.14 4.63 2.99
N MET A 31 -20.01 3.94 2.76
CA MET A 31 -18.72 4.58 2.46
C MET A 31 -18.38 4.46 0.97
N ASP A 32 -17.63 5.41 0.44
CA ASP A 32 -17.21 5.39 -0.98
C ASP A 32 -15.86 4.68 -1.19
N ALA A 33 -14.98 4.68 -0.19
CA ALA A 33 -13.66 4.09 -0.25
C ALA A 33 -13.14 3.74 1.15
N PHE A 34 -12.13 2.87 1.21
CA PHE A 34 -11.36 2.58 2.41
C PHE A 34 -9.88 2.95 2.19
N VAL A 35 -9.26 3.59 3.19
CA VAL A 35 -7.85 3.97 3.17
C VAL A 35 -7.19 3.48 4.45
N CYS A 36 -6.08 2.77 4.34
CA CYS A 36 -5.25 2.31 5.46
C CYS A 36 -3.83 2.83 5.31
N CYS A 37 -3.37 3.59 6.30
CA CYS A 37 -2.00 4.07 6.36
C CYS A 37 -1.25 3.31 7.46
N ILE A 38 -0.14 2.64 7.10
CA ILE A 38 0.70 1.90 8.05
C ILE A 38 2.08 2.56 8.07
N LEU A 39 2.47 3.07 9.24
CA LEU A 39 3.74 3.75 9.47
C LEU A 39 4.55 2.93 10.49
N SER A 40 5.53 2.14 10.05
CA SER A 40 6.33 1.32 10.96
C SER A 40 7.73 1.03 10.42
N HIS A 41 8.54 0.34 11.22
CA HIS A 41 9.64 -0.44 10.66
C HIS A 41 9.10 -1.60 9.83
N GLY A 42 9.93 -2.11 8.94
CA GLY A 42 9.57 -3.23 8.10
C GLY A 42 10.77 -4.08 7.74
N LYS A 43 10.46 -5.16 7.05
CA LYS A 43 11.39 -6.01 6.33
C LYS A 43 10.68 -6.49 5.06
N LYS A 44 11.37 -7.21 4.19
CA LYS A 44 10.81 -7.70 2.92
C LYS A 44 9.42 -8.33 3.10
N GLY A 45 8.44 -7.73 2.43
CA GLY A 45 7.03 -8.15 2.41
C GLY A 45 6.24 -7.96 3.71
N SER A 46 6.78 -7.28 4.72
CA SER A 46 6.14 -7.17 6.04
C SER A 46 6.43 -5.86 6.77
N VAL A 47 5.52 -5.52 7.68
CA VAL A 47 5.68 -4.45 8.67
C VAL A 47 5.94 -5.07 10.04
N LEU A 48 6.59 -4.35 10.95
CA LEU A 48 6.87 -4.84 12.30
C LEU A 48 5.89 -4.23 13.31
N GLY A 49 5.44 -5.03 14.27
CA GLY A 49 4.84 -4.51 15.50
C GLY A 49 5.90 -3.91 16.42
N THR A 50 5.47 -3.27 17.51
CA THR A 50 6.36 -2.71 18.54
C THR A 50 7.17 -3.78 19.29
N ASP A 51 6.69 -5.01 19.26
CA ASP A 51 7.36 -6.24 19.72
C ASP A 51 8.45 -6.74 18.75
N GLY A 52 8.62 -6.10 17.59
CA GLY A 52 9.53 -6.51 16.53
C GLY A 52 9.06 -7.72 15.73
N ILE A 53 7.85 -8.22 15.98
CA ILE A 53 7.29 -9.37 15.27
C ILE A 53 6.75 -8.89 13.91
N PRO A 54 7.07 -9.62 12.82
CA PRO A 54 6.63 -9.25 11.48
C PRO A 54 5.17 -9.63 11.20
N VAL A 55 4.45 -8.75 10.52
CA VAL A 55 3.13 -9.01 9.94
C VAL A 55 3.21 -8.84 8.42
N PRO A 56 2.92 -9.89 7.62
CA PRO A 56 2.93 -9.80 6.17
C PRO A 56 1.95 -8.75 5.65
N ILE A 57 2.36 -7.95 4.66
CA ILE A 57 1.49 -6.94 4.03
C ILE A 57 0.23 -7.59 3.45
N SER A 58 0.34 -8.84 2.97
CA SER A 58 -0.78 -9.63 2.46
C SER A 58 -1.87 -9.92 3.49
N GLU A 59 -1.54 -9.97 4.79
CA GLU A 59 -2.53 -10.16 5.85
C GLU A 59 -3.45 -8.93 5.96
N PHE A 60 -2.91 -7.73 5.73
CA PHE A 60 -3.67 -6.49 5.74
C PHE A 60 -4.63 -6.43 4.55
N THR A 61 -4.23 -6.87 3.36
CA THR A 61 -5.06 -6.74 2.16
C THR A 61 -6.09 -7.86 2.03
N ARG A 62 -5.75 -9.09 2.42
CA ARG A 62 -6.63 -10.27 2.30
C ARG A 62 -8.00 -10.06 2.96
N LEU A 63 -8.02 -9.52 4.18
CA LEU A 63 -9.28 -9.34 4.91
C LEU A 63 -10.22 -8.35 4.22
N PHE A 64 -9.69 -7.35 3.52
CA PHE A 64 -10.49 -6.39 2.77
C PHE A 64 -10.91 -6.91 1.38
N ALA A 65 -10.19 -7.88 0.82
CA ALA A 65 -10.59 -8.58 -0.41
C ALA A 65 -11.85 -9.44 -0.16
N GLU A 66 -12.04 -9.90 1.07
CA GLU A 66 -13.19 -10.68 1.51
C GLU A 66 -14.35 -9.80 2.04
N CYS A 67 -14.13 -8.49 2.18
CA CYS A 67 -15.12 -7.55 2.70
C CYS A 67 -16.19 -7.21 1.64
N ARG A 68 -17.37 -7.84 1.76
CA ARG A 68 -18.47 -7.71 0.78
C ARG A 68 -18.97 -6.28 0.59
N THR A 69 -18.96 -5.46 1.65
CA THR A 69 -19.45 -4.08 1.61
C THR A 69 -18.47 -3.11 0.93
N LEU A 70 -17.27 -3.59 0.56
CA LEU A 70 -16.23 -2.86 -0.18
C LEU A 70 -16.02 -3.39 -1.61
N VAL A 71 -16.86 -4.30 -2.11
CA VAL A 71 -16.81 -4.76 -3.50
C VAL A 71 -17.07 -3.58 -4.44
N LYS A 72 -16.23 -3.39 -5.47
CA LYS A 72 -16.26 -2.24 -6.42
C LYS A 72 -15.96 -0.87 -5.78
N LYS A 73 -15.45 -0.85 -4.55
CA LYS A 73 -15.03 0.37 -3.86
C LYS A 73 -13.50 0.40 -3.73
N PRO A 74 -12.83 1.55 -3.94
CA PRO A 74 -11.39 1.64 -3.79
C PRO A 74 -10.91 1.25 -2.39
N LYS A 75 -9.88 0.40 -2.34
CA LYS A 75 -9.21 -0.09 -1.13
C LYS A 75 -7.74 0.32 -1.20
N ILE A 76 -7.41 1.43 -0.56
CA ILE A 76 -6.11 2.10 -0.71
C ILE A 76 -5.26 1.82 0.52
N PHE A 77 -4.04 1.33 0.31
CA PHE A 77 -3.07 1.08 1.37
C PHE A 77 -1.82 1.91 1.13
N PHE A 78 -1.46 2.76 2.09
CA PHE A 78 -0.20 3.50 2.10
C PHE A 78 0.71 2.93 3.16
N ILE A 79 1.85 2.36 2.75
CA ILE A 79 2.75 1.63 3.64
C ILE A 79 4.10 2.32 3.68
N GLN A 80 4.35 3.05 4.76
CA GLN A 80 5.66 3.57 5.11
C GLN A 80 6.36 2.54 6.00
N ALA A 81 7.11 1.64 5.36
CA ALA A 81 7.97 0.70 6.06
C ALA A 81 9.15 0.30 5.17
N CYS A 82 10.34 0.15 5.75
CA CYS A 82 11.51 -0.35 5.02
C CYS A 82 11.22 -1.76 4.48
N GLN A 83 11.54 -2.03 3.22
CA GLN A 83 11.37 -3.37 2.64
C GLN A 83 12.68 -4.18 2.61
N ASP A 84 13.82 -3.62 3.00
CA ASP A 84 15.09 -4.36 3.20
C ASP A 84 16.18 -3.50 3.88
N LYS A 85 17.39 -4.08 4.06
CA LYS A 85 18.55 -3.46 4.70
C LYS A 85 19.47 -2.67 3.76
N GLU A 86 19.35 -2.81 2.44
CA GLU A 86 20.22 -2.09 1.50
C GLU A 86 19.78 -0.63 1.29
N ALA A 87 20.74 0.29 1.33
CA ALA A 87 20.51 1.70 1.02
C ALA A 87 20.52 1.88 -0.51
N GLN A 88 19.57 2.66 -1.04
CA GLN A 88 19.53 2.99 -2.46
C GLN A 88 20.81 3.74 -2.84
N LYS A 89 21.69 3.11 -3.64
CA LYS A 89 22.75 3.84 -4.33
C LYS A 89 22.08 4.66 -5.42
N GLY A 90 22.03 5.99 -5.23
CA GLY A 90 21.62 6.90 -6.28
C GLY A 90 22.51 6.70 -7.50
N VAL A 91 21.90 6.44 -8.66
CA VAL A 91 22.61 6.54 -9.93
C VAL A 91 22.68 8.02 -10.27
N LEU A 92 23.89 8.56 -10.38
CA LEU A 92 24.11 9.88 -10.98
C LEU A 92 23.68 9.77 -12.45
N MET A 93 22.57 10.41 -12.79
CA MET A 93 22.14 10.57 -14.18
C MET A 93 23.17 11.49 -14.85
N ALA A 94 23.95 10.93 -15.78
CA ALA A 94 24.69 11.72 -16.76
C ALA A 94 23.75 11.95 -17.95
N ASP A 95 23.57 13.21 -18.32
CA ASP A 95 22.79 13.62 -19.49
C ASP A 95 23.37 12.92 -20.74
N GLY A 96 22.57 12.08 -21.39
CA GLY A 96 23.03 11.35 -22.56
C GLY A 96 21.87 10.75 -23.35
N GLN A 97 21.50 11.42 -24.45
CA GLN A 97 20.72 10.84 -25.53
C GLN A 97 21.45 9.61 -26.10
N GLU A 98 20.73 8.53 -26.38
CA GLU A 98 20.69 7.94 -27.73
C GLU A 98 19.59 6.88 -27.88
N LYS A 99 19.11 6.78 -29.12
CA LYS A 99 18.00 5.96 -29.60
C LYS A 99 18.48 4.54 -29.92
N THR A 100 17.59 3.55 -29.83
CA THR A 100 17.42 2.52 -30.88
C THR A 100 16.07 1.81 -30.74
N THR A 101 15.56 1.37 -31.88
CA THR A 101 14.18 1.04 -32.24
C THR A 101 13.85 -0.46 -32.08
N GLU A 102 12.54 -0.77 -32.10
CA GLU A 102 11.89 -2.04 -32.50
C GLU A 102 11.84 -3.19 -31.48
N GLN A 103 10.75 -3.94 -31.27
CA GLN A 103 9.47 -4.15 -31.97
C GLN A 103 8.39 -4.52 -30.95
N GLY A 104 7.14 -4.13 -31.21
CA GLY A 104 6.01 -4.36 -30.32
C GLY A 104 5.41 -5.76 -30.39
N THR A 105 4.81 -6.17 -29.28
CA THR A 105 3.66 -7.08 -29.24
C THR A 105 2.70 -6.50 -28.21
N PHE A 106 1.71 -5.74 -28.69
CA PHE A 106 0.53 -5.40 -27.92
C PHE A 106 -0.31 -6.67 -27.79
N GLU A 107 -0.70 -7.05 -26.57
CA GLU A 107 -1.66 -8.12 -26.34
C GLU A 107 -3.00 -7.56 -25.84
N GLU A 108 -4.05 -8.34 -26.11
CA GLU A 108 -5.38 -7.98 -26.60
C GLU A 108 -6.42 -7.69 -25.50
N ASP A 109 -7.21 -6.64 -25.68
CA ASP A 109 -8.42 -6.34 -24.88
C ASP A 109 -9.55 -7.33 -25.26
N SER A 110 -9.56 -8.52 -24.66
CA SER A 110 -10.62 -9.50 -24.90
C SER A 110 -11.91 -9.14 -24.14
N HIS A 111 -12.89 -8.63 -24.90
CA HIS A 111 -14.30 -8.61 -24.51
C HIS A 111 -14.90 -10.03 -24.60
N THR A 112 -15.19 -10.65 -23.45
CA THR A 112 -16.22 -11.70 -23.35
C THR A 112 -17.10 -11.44 -22.13
N ALA A 113 -18.37 -11.12 -22.36
CA ALA A 113 -19.38 -10.98 -21.32
C ALA A 113 -19.70 -12.36 -20.74
N ALA A 114 -19.10 -12.73 -19.61
CA ALA A 114 -19.49 -13.91 -18.84
C ALA A 114 -19.16 -13.72 -17.34
N LEU A 115 -20.23 -13.57 -16.54
CA LEU A 115 -20.25 -13.34 -15.08
C LEU A 115 -19.58 -12.04 -14.60
N HIS A 116 -20.35 -11.16 -13.97
CA HIS A 116 -19.82 -10.03 -13.20
C HIS A 116 -19.14 -10.51 -11.90
N SER A 117 -18.22 -11.47 -11.98
CA SER A 117 -17.33 -11.82 -10.88
C SER A 117 -16.16 -10.85 -10.92
N VAL A 118 -16.26 -9.79 -10.13
CA VAL A 118 -15.10 -8.95 -9.83
C VAL A 118 -14.09 -9.83 -9.08
N HIS A 119 -12.83 -9.83 -9.51
CA HIS A 119 -11.78 -10.53 -8.78
C HIS A 119 -11.72 -10.00 -7.34
N LYS A 120 -11.57 -10.89 -6.35
CA LYS A 120 -11.47 -10.53 -4.93
C LYS A 120 -10.36 -9.49 -4.64
N ASP A 121 -9.32 -9.49 -5.46
CA ASP A 121 -8.17 -8.60 -5.35
C ASP A 121 -8.31 -7.32 -6.22
N ALA A 122 -9.49 -7.07 -6.80
CA ALA A 122 -9.76 -5.88 -7.59
C ALA A 122 -10.00 -4.64 -6.70
N ASP A 123 -9.85 -3.47 -7.32
CA ASP A 123 -10.01 -2.14 -6.70
C ASP A 123 -9.01 -1.84 -5.57
N PHE A 124 -7.86 -2.52 -5.53
CA PHE A 124 -6.77 -2.22 -4.61
C PHE A 124 -5.74 -1.26 -5.21
N LEU A 125 -5.32 -0.27 -4.42
CA LEU A 125 -4.12 0.54 -4.68
C LEU A 125 -3.18 0.37 -3.48
N ILE A 126 -1.98 -0.15 -3.70
CA ILE A 126 -0.99 -0.31 -2.63
C ILE A 126 0.22 0.58 -2.96
N GLY A 127 0.35 1.70 -2.26
CA GLY A 127 1.50 2.59 -2.33
C GLY A 127 2.49 2.27 -1.23
N ILE A 128 3.65 1.72 -1.57
CA ILE A 128 4.73 1.44 -0.62
C ILE A 128 5.80 2.52 -0.77
N ALA A 129 6.24 3.09 0.36
CA ALA A 129 7.22 4.19 0.39
C ALA A 129 8.57 3.85 -0.23
N THR A 130 8.86 2.56 -0.41
CA THR A 130 10.10 2.06 -1.00
C THR A 130 9.79 0.88 -1.90
N VAL A 131 10.44 0.85 -3.06
CA VAL A 131 10.60 -0.36 -3.85
C VAL A 131 11.22 -1.49 -3.01
N GLU A 132 10.93 -2.73 -3.38
CA GLU A 132 11.52 -3.93 -2.78
C GLU A 132 13.05 -3.78 -2.74
N SER A 133 13.68 -4.15 -1.62
CA SER A 133 15.13 -3.99 -1.39
C SER A 133 15.67 -2.64 -0.89
N TYR A 134 14.81 -1.68 -0.47
CA TYR A 134 15.29 -0.34 -0.06
C TYR A 134 14.77 0.19 1.30
N LYS A 135 15.55 1.11 1.90
CA LYS A 135 15.24 1.82 3.15
C LYS A 135 14.31 3.00 2.92
N SER A 136 13.35 3.16 3.83
CA SER A 136 12.44 4.32 3.86
C SER A 136 13.02 5.40 4.76
N PHE A 137 13.02 6.65 4.32
CA PHE A 137 13.65 7.76 5.05
C PHE A 137 12.61 8.61 5.78
N ARG A 138 12.92 8.93 7.03
CA ARG A 138 12.14 9.84 7.88
C ARG A 138 13.05 10.92 8.43
N HIS A 139 12.69 12.17 8.18
CA HIS A 139 13.30 13.28 8.90
C HIS A 139 12.73 13.30 10.32
N VAL A 140 13.60 13.41 11.33
CA VAL A 140 13.20 13.28 12.74
C VAL A 140 12.28 14.41 13.21
N LYS A 141 12.29 15.57 12.54
CA LYS A 141 11.42 16.71 12.84
C LYS A 141 10.25 16.85 11.87
N ASP A 142 10.48 16.58 10.59
CA ASP A 142 9.50 16.94 9.53
C ASP A 142 8.66 15.74 9.05
N GLY A 143 8.97 14.53 9.54
CA GLY A 143 8.25 13.30 9.15
C GLY A 143 8.87 12.60 7.94
N SER A 144 8.18 11.61 7.38
CA SER A 144 8.68 10.82 6.25
C SER A 144 8.47 11.54 4.92
N PHE A 145 9.47 11.50 4.03
CA PHE A 145 9.39 12.16 2.74
C PHE A 145 8.23 11.65 1.89
N PHE A 146 7.98 10.33 1.92
CA PHE A 146 6.86 9.71 1.21
C PHE A 146 5.51 10.26 1.66
N ILE A 147 5.27 10.35 2.98
CA ILE A 147 3.98 10.83 3.49
C ILE A 147 3.84 12.34 3.27
N GLN A 148 4.91 13.11 3.43
CA GLN A 148 4.89 14.55 3.13
C GLN A 148 4.52 14.81 1.67
N GLU A 149 5.19 14.14 0.72
CA GLU A 149 4.90 14.34 -0.70
C GLU A 149 3.51 13.79 -1.07
N LEU A 150 3.12 12.65 -0.50
CA LEU A 150 1.76 12.12 -0.65
C LEU A 150 0.72 13.14 -0.21
N CYS A 151 0.84 13.68 1.01
CA CYS A 151 -0.09 14.69 1.51
C CYS A 151 -0.15 15.91 0.60
N LYS A 152 0.99 16.43 0.14
CA LYS A 152 1.06 17.58 -0.76
C LYS A 152 0.35 17.35 -2.10
N GLN A 153 0.41 16.14 -2.66
CA GLN A 153 -0.28 15.81 -3.91
C GLN A 153 -1.79 15.54 -3.71
N LEU A 154 -2.23 15.36 -2.47
CA LEU A 154 -3.61 15.09 -2.09
C LEU A 154 -4.36 16.33 -1.56
N GLU A 155 -3.66 17.46 -1.39
CA GLU A 155 -4.23 18.78 -1.07
C GLU A 155 -4.90 19.43 -2.28
#